data_AF-A0A8J3Z8J9-F1
#
_entry.id   AF-A0A8J3Z8J9-F1
#
_cell.length_a   1.000
_cell.length_b   1.000
_cell.length_c   1.000
_cell.angle_alpha   90.00
_cell.angle_beta   90.00
_cell.angle_gamma   90.00
#
_symmetry.space_group_name_H-M   'P 1'
#
loop_
_entity.id
_entity.type
_entity.pdbx_description
1 polymer ?
#
loop_
_entity_poly.entity_id
_entity_poly.type
_entity_poly.pdbx_seq_one_letter_code
_entity_poly.pdbx_strand_id
1 'polypeptide(L)'
;MLDDAQPSSGRTFWSRGKVVAAAASVAVVAVAVTGYGVVRLNTTSADASAGSPRGADSSTAGGAAAQPAGSDASSVPSVSPSASASAHPSSSAAGSPRYNGYPDASNTGVPAGTKLSNYSGPCTITVTGTVVEAKTVNCDTFEVRARNVVIRKSKINGILVTTERQSFSFTLEDSEVNAGLVGRAAVGSTNITIRRSNIHGGQTSVACAGNCDIRDSYLHGQQMPAGSDWHLGAFLANDVSTDGKTNATLIHNTIICDNPGNEQGGGCSGDINLYPDFGPISNITLRDNLFGANEGISYCVYGGSSKKEYASGVNTIVFVNNVVQRGKNKKCGYWGAVTSFDPSRPGNRWENNRWDDGTPLRSEN
;
A
#
# COMPACT_ATOMS: atom_id res chain seq x y z
N MET A 1 -13.98 16.58 -24.71
CA MET A 1 -13.34 17.89 -24.49
C MET A 1 -13.63 18.28 -23.05
N LEU A 2 -12.71 17.98 -22.16
CA LEU A 2 -12.70 18.49 -20.79
C LEU A 2 -11.27 18.95 -20.54
N ASP A 3 -11.11 20.26 -20.66
CA ASP A 3 -9.90 21.02 -20.39
C ASP A 3 -9.56 20.98 -18.90
N ASP A 4 -8.26 21.09 -18.63
CA ASP A 4 -7.65 21.39 -17.34
C ASP A 4 -8.45 22.49 -16.60
N ALA A 5 -9.15 22.11 -15.53
CA ALA A 5 -9.77 23.07 -14.61
C ALA A 5 -8.68 23.79 -13.80
N GLN A 6 -8.30 24.99 -14.24
CA GLN A 6 -7.59 25.99 -13.44
C GLN A 6 -8.60 26.77 -12.57
N PRO A 7 -8.32 27.04 -11.28
CA PRO A 7 -9.07 28.04 -10.53
C PRO A 7 -8.59 29.45 -10.91
N SER A 8 -9.57 30.26 -11.28
CA SER A 8 -9.44 31.67 -11.67
C SER A 8 -8.91 32.56 -10.54
N SER A 9 -7.75 33.20 -10.76
CA SER A 9 -7.33 34.37 -9.99
C SER A 9 -8.01 35.64 -10.54
N GLY A 10 -8.92 36.22 -9.75
CA GLY A 10 -9.48 37.55 -10.00
C GLY A 10 -8.45 38.65 -9.77
N ARG A 11 -8.21 39.46 -10.80
CA ARG A 11 -7.39 40.68 -10.77
C ARG A 11 -8.18 41.85 -10.17
N THR A 12 -7.51 42.70 -9.40
CA THR A 12 -7.72 44.15 -9.44
C THR A 12 -6.39 44.90 -9.43
N PHE A 13 -6.31 45.83 -10.37
CA PHE A 13 -5.25 46.81 -10.64
C PHE A 13 -4.94 47.71 -9.43
N TRP A 14 -3.72 48.26 -9.37
CA TRP A 14 -3.43 49.71 -9.43
C TRP A 14 -1.92 49.94 -9.62
N SER A 15 -1.57 51.18 -9.95
CA SER A 15 -0.55 51.63 -10.88
C SER A 15 0.86 51.93 -10.34
N ARG A 16 1.84 51.83 -11.25
CA ARG A 16 3.06 52.67 -11.46
C ARG A 16 3.74 53.32 -10.25
N GLY A 17 5.05 53.08 -10.12
CA GLY A 17 5.98 54.17 -9.79
C GLY A 17 7.26 53.82 -9.04
N LYS A 18 8.38 53.95 -9.77
CA LYS A 18 9.72 54.40 -9.32
C LYS A 18 10.64 53.42 -8.57
N VAL A 19 11.75 53.16 -9.27
CA VAL A 19 13.05 52.74 -8.77
C VAL A 19 13.59 53.75 -7.75
N VAL A 20 13.98 53.27 -6.57
CA VAL A 20 15.06 53.84 -5.76
C VAL A 20 15.83 52.69 -5.12
N ALA A 21 17.11 52.59 -5.46
CA ALA A 21 18.08 51.74 -4.77
C ALA A 21 18.40 52.34 -3.40
N ALA A 22 18.38 51.52 -2.34
CA ALA A 22 18.99 51.83 -1.07
C ALA A 22 19.61 50.57 -0.47
N ALA A 23 20.89 50.70 -0.12
CA ALA A 23 21.76 49.63 0.33
C ALA A 23 21.54 49.26 1.81
N ALA A 24 21.92 48.01 2.10
CA ALA A 24 22.51 47.49 3.34
C ALA A 24 21.81 47.75 4.69
N SER A 25 21.43 46.66 5.36
CA SER A 25 21.79 46.38 6.76
C SER A 25 21.43 44.94 7.11
N VAL A 26 22.45 44.07 7.19
CA VAL A 26 22.33 42.73 7.80
C VAL A 26 22.40 42.92 9.31
N ALA A 27 21.28 42.72 10.00
CA ALA A 27 21.24 42.62 11.45
C ALA A 27 21.39 41.14 11.86
N VAL A 28 22.59 40.79 12.32
CA VAL A 28 22.88 39.54 13.02
C VAL A 28 22.26 39.64 14.41
N VAL A 29 21.20 38.88 14.68
CA VAL A 29 20.70 38.67 16.05
C VAL A 29 21.48 37.50 16.65
N ALA A 30 22.45 37.83 17.49
CA ALA A 30 23.10 36.89 18.39
C ALA A 30 22.12 36.54 19.52
N VAL A 31 21.64 35.30 19.56
CA VAL A 31 20.94 34.76 20.73
C VAL A 31 21.99 34.23 21.70
N ALA A 32 22.15 34.94 22.81
CA ALA A 32 22.97 34.51 23.93
C ALA A 32 22.35 33.27 24.60
N VAL A 33 23.11 32.18 24.63
CA VAL A 33 22.81 30.98 25.41
C VAL A 33 23.24 31.25 26.85
N THR A 34 22.28 31.58 27.71
CA THR A 34 22.50 31.63 29.16
C THR A 34 22.16 30.26 29.74
N GLY A 35 23.19 29.56 30.21
CA GLY A 35 23.05 28.27 30.88
C GLY A 35 22.33 28.38 32.21
N TYR A 36 21.52 27.37 32.52
CA TYR A 36 21.09 27.05 33.88
C TYR A 36 21.11 25.54 34.09
N GLY A 37 21.92 25.12 35.06
CA GLY A 37 21.57 24.12 36.06
C GLY A 37 21.37 22.68 35.60
N VAL A 38 22.45 21.88 35.65
CA VAL A 38 22.35 20.43 35.82
C VAL A 38 21.86 20.15 37.24
N VAL A 39 20.60 19.72 37.39
CA VAL A 39 20.12 19.07 38.62
C VAL A 39 20.14 17.56 38.38
N ARG A 40 21.12 16.89 38.98
CA ARG A 40 21.14 15.44 39.14
C ARG A 40 20.21 15.07 40.29
N LEU A 41 19.12 14.37 40.00
CA LEU A 41 18.36 13.66 41.03
C LEU A 41 18.87 12.22 41.11
N ASN A 42 19.66 11.96 42.15
CA ASN A 42 19.93 10.62 42.65
C ASN A 42 18.60 10.05 43.17
N THR A 43 18.07 9.03 42.51
CA THR A 43 17.10 8.12 43.13
C THR A 43 17.82 6.84 43.49
N THR A 44 17.99 6.66 44.80
CA THR A 44 18.51 5.47 45.45
C THR A 44 17.56 4.30 45.24
N SER A 45 18.08 3.23 44.62
CA SER A 45 17.49 1.89 44.66
C SER A 45 17.44 1.40 46.11
N ALA A 46 16.27 0.94 46.55
CA ALA A 46 16.14 0.09 47.72
C ALA A 46 15.77 -1.32 47.23
N ASP A 47 16.78 -2.18 47.31
CA ASP A 47 16.72 -3.62 47.14
C ASP A 47 16.13 -4.23 48.42
N ALA A 48 15.17 -5.15 48.30
CA ALA A 48 14.65 -5.93 49.41
C ALA A 48 14.50 -7.38 48.96
N SER A 49 15.58 -8.12 49.12
CA SER A 49 15.60 -9.59 49.10
C SER A 49 15.62 -10.10 50.54
N ALA A 50 14.80 -11.13 50.81
CA ALA A 50 15.10 -12.33 51.60
C ALA A 50 13.91 -12.78 52.46
N GLY A 51 13.56 -14.06 52.37
CA GLY A 51 12.84 -14.76 53.44
C GLY A 51 11.86 -15.85 52.97
N SER A 52 12.37 -17.03 52.64
CA SER A 52 11.64 -18.30 52.76
C SER A 52 12.37 -19.14 53.83
N PRO A 53 11.68 -19.91 54.69
CA PRO A 53 11.56 -21.33 54.38
C PRO A 53 10.31 -22.08 54.90
N ARG A 54 10.00 -23.15 54.16
CA ARG A 54 9.51 -24.52 54.52
C ARG A 54 8.73 -24.79 55.84
N GLY A 55 7.62 -25.51 55.65
CA GLY A 55 7.08 -26.59 56.48
C GLY A 55 5.78 -27.10 55.82
N ALA A 56 5.78 -28.16 55.00
CA ALA A 56 5.69 -29.58 55.36
C ALA A 56 4.47 -29.90 56.25
N ASP A 57 3.39 -30.39 55.63
CA ASP A 57 2.72 -31.56 56.18
C ASP A 57 2.03 -32.40 55.10
N SER A 58 2.10 -33.71 55.32
CA SER A 58 1.67 -34.81 54.46
C SER A 58 0.66 -35.62 55.26
N SER A 59 -0.48 -36.08 54.75
CA SER A 59 -0.60 -37.34 53.99
C SER A 59 -2.00 -37.94 54.26
N THR A 60 -2.34 -38.95 53.45
CA THR A 60 -3.40 -39.98 53.57
C THR A 60 -4.73 -39.71 52.86
N ALA A 61 -5.44 -40.71 52.32
CA ALA A 61 -5.17 -41.84 51.42
C ALA A 61 -6.48 -42.64 51.29
N GLY A 62 -6.72 -43.26 50.14
CA GLY A 62 -7.74 -44.31 49.91
C GLY A 62 -9.00 -43.80 49.19
N GLY A 63 -9.56 -44.46 48.17
CA GLY A 63 -9.31 -45.77 47.58
C GLY A 63 -10.63 -46.33 47.01
N ALA A 64 -10.54 -47.02 45.86
CA ALA A 64 -11.54 -47.91 45.21
C ALA A 64 -12.80 -47.24 44.60
N ALA A 65 -13.02 -47.25 43.28
CA ALA A 65 -13.31 -48.34 42.32
C ALA A 65 -14.79 -48.80 42.31
N ALA A 66 -15.46 -48.65 41.16
CA ALA A 66 -16.27 -49.69 40.49
C ALA A 66 -17.09 -49.12 39.30
N GLN A 67 -16.95 -49.78 38.15
CA GLN A 67 -17.86 -49.79 37.00
C GLN A 67 -19.02 -50.77 37.28
N PRO A 68 -20.15 -50.78 36.54
CA PRO A 68 -20.21 -51.57 35.29
C PRO A 68 -21.18 -51.08 34.18
N ALA A 69 -21.23 -51.90 33.13
CA ALA A 69 -21.66 -51.76 31.73
C ALA A 69 -23.17 -51.81 31.37
N GLY A 70 -23.44 -51.54 30.08
CA GLY A 70 -24.59 -52.03 29.27
C GLY A 70 -25.48 -50.90 28.71
N SER A 71 -25.96 -50.84 27.46
CA SER A 71 -25.96 -51.75 26.30
C SER A 71 -26.63 -51.05 25.10
N ASP A 72 -26.38 -51.57 23.90
CA ASP A 72 -26.80 -51.14 22.54
C ASP A 72 -28.28 -50.80 22.29
N ALA A 73 -28.55 -49.97 21.26
CA ALA A 73 -29.37 -50.36 20.10
C ALA A 73 -29.45 -49.25 19.01
N SER A 74 -29.44 -49.72 17.76
CA SER A 74 -29.43 -48.99 16.49
C SER A 74 -30.85 -48.94 15.88
N SER A 75 -31.22 -47.86 15.18
CA SER A 75 -32.32 -47.87 14.19
C SER A 75 -32.16 -46.78 13.12
N VAL A 76 -32.35 -47.20 11.86
CA VAL A 76 -32.11 -46.50 10.59
C VAL A 76 -33.35 -45.67 10.14
N PRO A 77 -33.44 -45.06 8.92
CA PRO A 77 -33.73 -43.64 8.71
C PRO A 77 -35.18 -43.36 8.23
N SER A 78 -35.61 -42.10 8.30
CA SER A 78 -36.85 -41.64 7.66
C SER A 78 -36.55 -40.57 6.61
N VAL A 79 -37.12 -40.75 5.42
CA VAL A 79 -36.99 -39.92 4.20
C VAL A 79 -38.31 -39.22 3.93
N SER A 80 -38.32 -37.89 3.70
CA SER A 80 -39.23 -37.17 2.78
C SER A 80 -39.06 -35.63 2.82
N PRO A 81 -39.53 -34.84 1.82
CA PRO A 81 -38.60 -34.12 0.93
C PRO A 81 -38.84 -32.60 0.78
N SER A 82 -37.87 -31.96 0.10
CA SER A 82 -37.98 -30.86 -0.88
C SER A 82 -38.37 -29.42 -0.49
N ALA A 83 -37.42 -28.53 -0.85
CA ALA A 83 -37.53 -27.18 -1.42
C ALA A 83 -38.20 -26.04 -0.63
N SER A 84 -37.40 -25.02 -0.28
CA SER A 84 -37.34 -23.79 -1.07
C SER A 84 -36.30 -22.84 -0.46
N ALA A 85 -35.05 -22.91 -0.92
CA ALA A 85 -34.07 -21.85 -0.68
C ALA A 85 -34.09 -20.95 -1.92
N SER A 86 -34.69 -19.78 -1.78
CA SER A 86 -34.68 -18.73 -2.78
C SER A 86 -33.22 -18.35 -3.04
N ALA A 87 -32.70 -18.77 -4.19
CA ALA A 87 -31.35 -18.43 -4.63
C ALA A 87 -31.32 -16.94 -4.97
N HIS A 88 -30.76 -16.13 -4.06
CA HIS A 88 -30.25 -14.83 -4.43
C HIS A 88 -29.11 -15.06 -5.43
N PRO A 89 -29.11 -14.45 -6.63
CA PRO A 89 -27.98 -14.57 -7.54
C PRO A 89 -26.80 -13.85 -6.88
N SER A 90 -25.87 -14.63 -6.35
CA SER A 90 -24.55 -14.13 -5.99
C SER A 90 -23.91 -13.69 -7.31
N SER A 91 -23.76 -12.38 -7.48
CA SER A 91 -23.05 -11.80 -8.60
C SER A 91 -21.63 -12.34 -8.59
N SER A 92 -21.37 -13.36 -9.42
CA SER A 92 -20.03 -13.83 -9.70
C SER A 92 -19.28 -12.64 -10.30
N ALA A 93 -18.37 -12.05 -9.52
CA ALA A 93 -17.35 -11.17 -10.05
C ALA A 93 -16.68 -11.91 -11.21
N ALA A 94 -16.78 -11.36 -12.42
CA ALA A 94 -16.13 -11.91 -13.59
C ALA A 94 -14.63 -12.01 -13.28
N GLY A 95 -14.11 -13.23 -13.16
CA GLY A 95 -12.69 -13.43 -12.90
C GLY A 95 -11.89 -12.83 -14.05
N SER A 96 -10.99 -11.90 -13.73
CA SER A 96 -10.03 -11.35 -14.68
C SER A 96 -9.30 -12.49 -15.39
N PRO A 97 -9.00 -12.37 -16.70
CA PRO A 97 -8.24 -13.38 -17.42
C PRO A 97 -6.94 -13.67 -16.66
N ARG A 98 -6.64 -14.95 -16.43
CA ARG A 98 -5.34 -15.33 -15.85
C ARG A 98 -4.27 -15.10 -16.91
N TYR A 99 -3.41 -14.13 -16.67
CA TYR A 99 -2.20 -13.95 -17.47
C TYR A 99 -1.16 -14.93 -16.95
N ASN A 100 -1.03 -16.07 -17.64
CA ASN A 100 -0.14 -17.15 -17.23
C ASN A 100 1.27 -16.61 -16.89
N GLY A 101 1.71 -16.86 -15.66
CA GLY A 101 3.03 -16.47 -15.15
C GLY A 101 3.10 -15.12 -14.43
N TYR A 102 2.04 -14.31 -14.48
CA TYR A 102 1.97 -13.06 -13.70
C TYR A 102 1.39 -13.30 -12.29
N PRO A 103 1.70 -12.42 -11.33
CA PRO A 103 1.09 -12.49 -10.00
C PRO A 103 -0.43 -12.34 -10.05
N ASP A 104 -1.15 -13.14 -9.28
CA ASP A 104 -2.59 -13.03 -9.06
C ASP A 104 -2.93 -13.53 -7.65
N ALA A 105 -4.22 -13.54 -7.31
CA ALA A 105 -4.68 -13.98 -5.98
C ALA A 105 -4.39 -15.48 -5.67
N SER A 106 -4.06 -16.30 -6.67
CA SER A 106 -3.75 -17.72 -6.49
C SER A 106 -2.28 -18.02 -6.19
N ASN A 107 -1.37 -17.10 -6.54
CA ASN A 107 0.06 -17.26 -6.35
C ASN A 107 0.72 -16.13 -5.52
N THR A 108 -0.07 -15.17 -5.02
CA THR A 108 0.36 -14.14 -4.07
C THR A 108 -0.48 -14.17 -2.79
N GLY A 109 0.03 -13.52 -1.75
CA GLY A 109 -0.64 -13.46 -0.47
C GLY A 109 -0.17 -14.55 0.48
N VAL A 110 -0.99 -14.85 1.48
CA VAL A 110 -0.69 -15.93 2.43
C VAL A 110 -0.61 -17.27 1.68
N PRO A 111 0.50 -18.03 1.77
CA PRO A 111 0.63 -19.29 1.06
C PRO A 111 -0.46 -20.27 1.46
N ALA A 112 -1.03 -20.98 0.47
CA ALA A 112 -2.05 -21.98 0.70
C ALA A 112 -1.60 -23.02 1.75
N GLY A 113 -2.49 -23.36 2.69
CA GLY A 113 -2.19 -24.28 3.78
C GLY A 113 -1.47 -23.66 4.99
N THR A 114 -1.12 -22.37 4.95
CA THR A 114 -0.58 -21.68 6.13
C THR A 114 -1.62 -21.65 7.25
N LYS A 115 -1.26 -22.14 8.43
CA LYS A 115 -2.10 -22.04 9.63
C LYS A 115 -1.90 -20.69 10.31
N LEU A 116 -2.84 -19.77 10.12
CA LEU A 116 -2.80 -18.48 10.78
C LEU A 116 -3.33 -18.58 12.21
N SER A 117 -2.67 -17.86 13.11
CA SER A 117 -3.16 -17.61 14.48
C SER A 117 -3.42 -16.12 14.65
N ASN A 118 -4.28 -15.73 15.60
CA ASN A 118 -4.51 -14.31 15.85
C ASN A 118 -3.24 -13.65 16.37
N TYR A 119 -2.93 -12.47 15.83
CA TYR A 119 -1.94 -11.58 16.41
C TYR A 119 -2.50 -10.95 17.68
N SER A 120 -1.72 -10.99 18.76
CA SER A 120 -2.09 -10.44 20.07
C SER A 120 -1.17 -9.30 20.52
N GLY A 121 -0.21 -8.90 19.67
CA GLY A 121 0.69 -7.80 19.95
C GLY A 121 0.05 -6.43 19.67
N PRO A 122 0.80 -5.34 19.87
CA PRO A 122 0.30 -3.99 19.64
C PRO A 122 0.12 -3.69 18.15
N CYS A 123 -0.83 -2.80 17.84
CA CYS A 123 -1.01 -2.27 16.48
C CYS A 123 0.07 -1.26 16.06
N THR A 124 0.90 -0.80 16.99
CA THR A 124 2.10 0.00 16.70
C THR A 124 3.35 -0.80 17.07
N ILE A 125 4.16 -1.14 16.08
CA ILE A 125 5.41 -1.87 16.26
C ILE A 125 6.55 -0.88 16.51
N THR A 126 7.13 -0.92 17.71
CA THR A 126 8.23 -0.03 18.12
C THR A 126 9.56 -0.74 18.31
N VAL A 127 9.58 -2.07 18.25
CA VAL A 127 10.78 -2.88 18.46
C VAL A 127 11.42 -3.20 17.11
N THR A 128 12.69 -2.82 16.95
CA THR A 128 13.48 -3.11 15.74
C THR A 128 13.63 -4.61 15.54
N GLY A 129 13.51 -5.08 14.30
CA GLY A 129 13.64 -6.50 13.99
C GLY A 129 12.44 -7.36 14.38
N THR A 130 11.32 -6.75 14.78
CA THR A 130 10.09 -7.51 15.10
C THR A 130 9.67 -8.37 13.92
N VAL A 131 9.33 -9.63 14.19
CA VAL A 131 8.82 -10.56 13.18
C VAL A 131 7.36 -10.88 13.49
N VAL A 132 6.48 -10.63 12.52
CA VAL A 132 5.07 -11.05 12.53
C VAL A 132 4.91 -12.13 11.47
N GLU A 133 4.78 -13.38 11.92
CA GLU A 133 4.70 -14.54 11.03
C GLU A 133 3.47 -15.40 11.32
N ALA A 134 2.80 -15.85 10.25
CA ALA A 134 1.64 -16.72 10.33
C ALA A 134 0.53 -16.13 11.22
N LYS A 135 0.30 -14.82 11.09
CA LYS A 135 -0.69 -14.10 11.89
C LYS A 135 -1.84 -13.53 11.07
N THR A 136 -3.02 -13.52 11.69
CA THR A 136 -4.11 -12.62 11.33
C THR A 136 -4.03 -11.39 12.23
N VAL A 137 -3.74 -10.23 11.65
CA VAL A 137 -3.66 -8.93 12.33
C VAL A 137 -4.96 -8.18 12.07
N ASN A 138 -5.68 -7.83 13.14
CA ASN A 138 -6.95 -7.08 13.06
C ASN A 138 -6.77 -5.69 13.66
N CYS A 139 -5.98 -4.87 13.00
CA CYS A 139 -5.69 -3.49 13.39
C CYS A 139 -6.18 -2.59 12.25
N ASP A 140 -7.07 -1.65 12.53
CA ASP A 140 -7.50 -0.66 11.53
C ASP A 140 -6.28 0.03 10.88
N THR A 141 -5.27 0.33 11.70
CA THR A 141 -3.93 0.76 11.27
C THR A 141 -2.86 -0.07 11.97
N PHE A 142 -2.10 -0.83 11.20
CA PHE A 142 -0.90 -1.51 11.67
C PHE A 142 0.33 -0.67 11.32
N GLU A 143 0.83 0.06 12.31
CA GLU A 143 1.86 1.08 12.13
C GLU A 143 3.25 0.56 12.54
N VAL A 144 4.22 0.67 11.64
CA VAL A 144 5.62 0.33 11.88
C VAL A 144 6.40 1.60 12.24
N ARG A 145 6.78 1.70 13.52
CA ARG A 145 7.67 2.73 14.10
C ARG A 145 9.00 2.14 14.53
N ALA A 146 9.54 1.22 13.74
CA ALA A 146 10.79 0.53 13.99
C ALA A 146 11.51 0.20 12.69
N ARG A 147 12.78 -0.17 12.77
CA ARG A 147 13.55 -0.63 11.60
C ARG A 147 13.45 -2.14 11.45
N ASN A 148 13.62 -2.62 10.23
CA ASN A 148 13.81 -4.03 9.89
C ASN A 148 12.69 -4.94 10.41
N VAL A 149 11.45 -4.44 10.44
CA VAL A 149 10.29 -5.27 10.78
C VAL A 149 10.02 -6.24 9.63
N VAL A 150 9.75 -7.50 9.94
CA VAL A 150 9.43 -8.52 8.93
C VAL A 150 8.01 -9.01 9.19
N ILE A 151 7.14 -8.84 8.21
CA ILE A 151 5.78 -9.36 8.21
C ILE A 151 5.74 -10.40 7.10
N ARG A 152 5.56 -11.68 7.46
CA ARG A 152 5.55 -12.75 6.48
C ARG A 152 4.44 -13.77 6.70
N LYS A 153 3.94 -14.38 5.63
CA LYS A 153 2.89 -15.42 5.71
C LYS A 153 1.69 -14.96 6.55
N SER A 154 1.36 -13.67 6.51
CA SER A 154 0.39 -13.06 7.42
C SER A 154 -0.71 -12.35 6.66
N LYS A 155 -1.88 -12.24 7.28
CA LYS A 155 -3.02 -11.47 6.78
C LYS A 155 -3.22 -10.25 7.67
N ILE A 156 -3.24 -9.06 7.07
CA ILE A 156 -3.57 -7.81 7.74
C ILE A 156 -4.96 -7.39 7.28
N ASN A 157 -5.89 -7.26 8.22
CA ASN A 157 -7.20 -6.66 8.02
C ASN A 157 -7.12 -5.22 8.55
N GLY A 158 -6.96 -4.27 7.63
CA GLY A 158 -6.62 -2.87 7.87
C GLY A 158 -5.44 -2.42 7.01
N ILE A 159 -4.89 -1.24 7.28
CA ILE A 159 -3.74 -0.71 6.54
C ILE A 159 -2.40 -1.05 7.21
N LEU A 160 -1.32 -1.12 6.44
CA LEU A 160 0.06 -1.29 6.91
C LEU A 160 0.90 -0.07 6.53
N VAL A 161 1.39 0.68 7.52
CA VAL A 161 2.04 1.96 7.25
C VAL A 161 3.34 2.17 8.01
N THR A 162 4.27 2.91 7.42
CA THR A 162 5.39 3.61 8.10
C THR A 162 5.13 5.11 8.12
N THR A 163 5.78 5.81 9.05
CA THR A 163 5.82 7.28 9.05
C THR A 163 6.86 7.77 8.04
N GLU A 164 6.45 8.69 7.16
CA GLU A 164 7.35 9.34 6.19
C GLU A 164 8.46 10.12 6.88
N ARG A 165 9.58 10.32 6.17
CA ARG A 165 10.77 11.05 6.65
C ARG A 165 11.37 10.46 7.94
N GLN A 166 10.95 9.26 8.32
CA GLN A 166 11.57 8.46 9.38
C GLN A 166 12.38 7.33 8.76
N SER A 167 13.28 6.79 9.57
CA SER A 167 14.12 5.66 9.17
C SER A 167 13.46 4.29 9.38
N PHE A 168 12.16 4.26 9.66
CA PHE A 168 11.40 3.03 9.86
C PHE A 168 11.32 2.24 8.56
N SER A 169 11.28 0.91 8.67
CA SER A 169 11.27 0.02 7.51
C SER A 169 10.59 -1.29 7.84
N PHE A 170 9.91 -1.85 6.84
CA PHE A 170 9.41 -3.22 6.91
C PHE A 170 9.57 -3.97 5.60
N THR A 171 9.62 -5.29 5.73
CA THR A 171 9.42 -6.25 4.64
C THR A 171 8.07 -6.92 4.80
N LEU A 172 7.25 -6.90 3.76
CA LEU A 172 6.01 -7.65 3.62
C LEU A 172 6.23 -8.76 2.59
N GLU A 173 6.15 -10.02 3.02
CA GLU A 173 6.49 -11.17 2.18
C GLU A 173 5.43 -12.27 2.29
N ASP A 174 5.00 -12.83 1.17
CA ASP A 174 4.00 -13.91 1.14
C ASP A 174 2.77 -13.58 2.02
N SER A 175 2.28 -12.34 1.93
CA SER A 175 1.29 -11.81 2.88
C SER A 175 0.15 -11.10 2.16
N GLU A 176 -1.00 -11.07 2.80
CA GLU A 176 -2.19 -10.37 2.31
C GLU A 176 -2.43 -9.11 3.15
N VAL A 177 -2.70 -7.99 2.49
CA VAL A 177 -3.26 -6.79 3.11
C VAL A 177 -4.63 -6.55 2.50
N ASN A 178 -5.66 -6.54 3.35
CA ASN A 178 -7.02 -6.15 3.02
C ASN A 178 -7.36 -4.89 3.81
N ALA A 179 -7.25 -3.73 3.17
CA ALA A 179 -7.55 -2.46 3.80
C ALA A 179 -9.05 -2.14 3.88
N GLY A 180 -9.89 -2.86 3.13
CA GLY A 180 -11.32 -2.54 2.99
C GLY A 180 -11.55 -1.13 2.44
N LEU A 181 -12.67 -0.51 2.82
CA LEU A 181 -13.02 0.85 2.38
C LEU A 181 -12.39 1.87 3.33
N VAL A 182 -11.29 2.50 2.90
CA VAL A 182 -10.61 3.55 3.64
C VAL A 182 -9.99 4.58 2.69
N GLY A 183 -10.09 5.86 3.03
CA GLY A 183 -9.52 6.99 2.25
C GLY A 183 -8.00 7.13 2.38
N ARG A 184 -7.29 6.00 2.36
CA ARG A 184 -5.82 5.90 2.53
C ARG A 184 -5.28 4.76 1.68
N ALA A 185 -3.96 4.75 1.50
CA ALA A 185 -3.30 3.59 0.90
C ALA A 185 -3.37 2.36 1.81
N ALA A 186 -3.53 1.17 1.24
CA ALA A 186 -3.49 -0.09 1.97
C ALA A 186 -2.09 -0.35 2.54
N VAL A 187 -1.05 -0.02 1.77
CA VAL A 187 0.36 -0.09 2.20
C VAL A 187 1.10 1.22 1.89
N GLY A 188 1.89 1.73 2.83
CA GLY A 188 2.75 2.91 2.61
C GLY A 188 3.79 3.10 3.74
N SER A 189 4.60 4.15 3.78
CA SER A 189 4.86 5.15 2.73
C SER A 189 6.34 5.16 2.31
N THR A 190 7.27 4.82 3.22
CA THR A 190 8.72 4.85 2.96
C THR A 190 9.48 3.62 3.46
N ASN A 191 10.59 3.28 2.80
CA ASN A 191 11.49 2.16 3.11
C ASN A 191 10.75 0.82 3.21
N ILE A 192 9.94 0.53 2.19
CA ILE A 192 9.09 -0.66 2.14
C ILE A 192 9.65 -1.67 1.15
N THR A 193 9.68 -2.93 1.55
CA THR A 193 9.97 -4.07 0.67
C THR A 193 8.75 -4.97 0.61
N ILE A 194 8.25 -5.26 -0.58
CA ILE A 194 7.05 -6.08 -0.79
C ILE A 194 7.39 -7.22 -1.75
N ARG A 195 7.09 -8.47 -1.37
CA ARG A 195 7.37 -9.67 -2.14
C ARG A 195 6.18 -10.63 -2.13
N ARG A 196 5.76 -11.12 -3.30
CA ARG A 196 4.75 -12.18 -3.42
C ARG A 196 3.48 -11.92 -2.60
N SER A 197 3.10 -10.65 -2.49
CA SER A 197 2.04 -10.20 -1.58
C SER A 197 0.80 -9.76 -2.37
N ASN A 198 -0.37 -9.97 -1.76
CA ASN A 198 -1.67 -9.62 -2.32
C ASN A 198 -2.22 -8.41 -1.56
N ILE A 199 -2.31 -7.26 -2.22
CA ILE A 199 -2.62 -5.98 -1.58
C ILE A 199 -3.87 -5.39 -2.21
N HIS A 200 -4.94 -5.31 -1.40
CA HIS A 200 -6.24 -4.82 -1.86
C HIS A 200 -7.01 -4.00 -0.84
N GLY A 201 -8.06 -3.35 -1.32
CA GLY A 201 -8.77 -2.30 -0.61
C GLY A 201 -8.01 -0.97 -0.64
N GLY A 202 -8.47 -0.05 0.20
CA GLY A 202 -7.96 1.31 0.29
C GLY A 202 -8.31 2.16 -0.92
N GLN A 203 -8.00 3.44 -0.81
CA GLN A 203 -8.04 4.37 -1.93
C GLN A 203 -6.90 4.06 -2.93
N THR A 204 -5.77 3.58 -2.40
CA THR A 204 -4.62 3.16 -3.19
C THR A 204 -4.07 1.84 -2.66
N SER A 205 -3.63 0.88 -3.48
CA SER A 205 -3.00 -0.34 -2.92
C SER A 205 -1.65 -0.02 -2.26
N VAL A 206 -0.74 0.64 -2.99
CA VAL A 206 0.57 1.03 -2.46
C VAL A 206 0.86 2.50 -2.75
N ALA A 207 1.13 3.29 -1.71
CA ALA A 207 1.70 4.63 -1.84
C ALA A 207 3.19 4.60 -1.46
N CYS A 208 4.03 5.12 -2.35
CA CYS A 208 5.47 5.23 -2.15
C CYS A 208 5.88 6.71 -2.13
N ALA A 209 6.20 7.21 -0.94
CA ALA A 209 6.86 8.50 -0.76
C ALA A 209 8.39 8.38 -0.92
N GLY A 210 8.97 7.19 -0.74
CA GLY A 210 10.43 7.04 -0.81
C GLY A 210 10.97 5.64 -0.51
N ASN A 211 11.93 5.16 -1.31
CA ASN A 211 12.65 3.90 -1.11
C ASN A 211 11.70 2.69 -1.03
N CYS A 212 11.09 2.31 -2.16
CA CYS A 212 10.16 1.19 -2.23
C CYS A 212 10.63 0.13 -3.23
N ASP A 213 10.61 -1.13 -2.84
CA ASP A 213 10.94 -2.25 -3.73
C ASP A 213 9.81 -3.28 -3.68
N ILE A 214 9.10 -3.44 -4.80
CA ILE A 214 7.85 -4.20 -4.91
C ILE A 214 8.04 -5.24 -6.02
N ARG A 215 7.98 -6.53 -5.68
CA ARG A 215 8.21 -7.59 -6.67
C ARG A 215 7.23 -8.73 -6.53
N ASP A 216 6.92 -9.35 -7.67
CA ASP A 216 6.13 -10.57 -7.75
C ASP A 216 4.77 -10.44 -7.04
N SER A 217 4.22 -9.23 -6.95
CA SER A 217 3.06 -8.91 -6.09
C SER A 217 1.84 -8.50 -6.91
N TYR A 218 0.66 -8.58 -6.29
CA TYR A 218 -0.62 -8.26 -6.89
C TYR A 218 -1.28 -7.08 -6.17
N LEU A 219 -1.47 -5.98 -6.88
CA LEU A 219 -2.08 -4.73 -6.39
C LEU A 219 -3.42 -4.55 -7.11
N HIS A 220 -4.53 -4.57 -6.37
CA HIS A 220 -5.89 -4.56 -6.94
C HIS A 220 -6.97 -4.14 -5.94
N GLY A 221 -8.23 -4.08 -6.36
CA GLY A 221 -9.38 -4.03 -5.47
C GLY A 221 -9.54 -2.73 -4.68
N GLN A 222 -9.21 -1.57 -5.25
CA GLN A 222 -9.40 -0.30 -4.54
C GLN A 222 -10.88 -0.02 -4.30
N GLN A 223 -11.19 0.64 -3.18
CA GLN A 223 -12.55 0.87 -2.72
C GLN A 223 -12.77 2.34 -2.40
N MET A 224 -13.98 2.80 -2.67
CA MET A 224 -14.46 4.14 -2.32
C MET A 224 -15.92 4.10 -1.91
N PRO A 225 -16.41 5.06 -1.10
CA PRO A 225 -17.83 5.24 -0.87
C PRO A 225 -18.61 5.38 -2.19
N ALA A 226 -19.83 4.85 -2.21
CA ALA A 226 -20.72 5.05 -3.36
C ALA A 226 -20.97 6.56 -3.57
N GLY A 227 -20.80 7.02 -4.81
CA GLY A 227 -21.02 8.41 -5.19
C GLY A 227 -19.99 9.41 -4.65
N SER A 228 -18.83 8.97 -4.15
CA SER A 228 -17.73 9.90 -3.85
C SER A 228 -16.96 10.27 -5.11
N ASP A 229 -16.26 11.40 -5.05
CA ASP A 229 -15.34 11.90 -6.09
C ASP A 229 -13.89 11.44 -5.86
N TRP A 230 -13.69 10.31 -5.16
CA TRP A 230 -12.35 9.84 -4.80
C TRP A 230 -11.59 9.35 -6.03
N HIS A 231 -10.34 9.82 -6.17
CA HIS A 231 -9.42 9.35 -7.19
C HIS A 231 -8.55 8.22 -6.64
N LEU A 232 -8.66 7.04 -7.25
CA LEU A 232 -8.00 5.82 -6.79
C LEU A 232 -6.78 5.48 -7.66
N GLY A 233 -5.92 4.61 -7.16
CA GLY A 233 -4.80 4.07 -7.94
C GLY A 233 -4.25 2.77 -7.37
N ALA A 234 -3.62 1.93 -8.19
CA ALA A 234 -2.97 0.75 -7.63
C ALA A 234 -1.61 1.10 -7.00
N PHE A 235 -0.78 1.85 -7.72
CA PHE A 235 0.47 2.40 -7.21
C PHE A 235 0.49 3.93 -7.33
N LEU A 236 0.89 4.62 -6.26
CA LEU A 236 1.08 6.06 -6.22
C LEU A 236 2.52 6.41 -5.83
N ALA A 237 3.15 7.28 -6.61
CA ALA A 237 4.34 8.01 -6.20
C ALA A 237 4.14 9.50 -6.45
N ASN A 238 4.16 10.28 -5.37
CA ASN A 238 3.91 11.71 -5.43
C ASN A 238 4.77 12.59 -4.52
N ASP A 239 5.71 11.97 -3.81
CA ASP A 239 6.66 12.63 -2.92
C ASP A 239 8.05 11.99 -3.08
N VAL A 240 9.00 12.49 -2.29
CA VAL A 240 10.40 12.09 -2.25
C VAL A 240 10.83 11.78 -0.82
N SER A 241 11.81 10.88 -0.70
CA SER A 241 12.49 10.59 0.55
C SER A 241 13.38 11.77 0.99
N THR A 242 14.02 11.63 2.15
CA THR A 242 14.92 12.67 2.69
C THR A 242 16.16 12.92 1.84
N ASP A 243 16.50 12.01 0.91
CA ASP A 243 17.57 12.18 -0.09
C ASP A 243 17.10 12.93 -1.35
N GLY A 244 15.85 13.40 -1.38
CA GLY A 244 15.27 14.15 -2.49
C GLY A 244 14.84 13.30 -3.67
N LYS A 245 14.75 11.97 -3.52
CA LYS A 245 14.35 11.04 -4.58
C LYS A 245 13.22 10.13 -4.12
N THR A 246 12.42 9.65 -5.07
CA THR A 246 11.40 8.63 -4.78
C THR A 246 12.04 7.24 -4.65
N ASN A 247 13.02 6.89 -5.50
CA ASN A 247 13.71 5.58 -5.46
C ASN A 247 12.74 4.39 -5.36
N ALA A 248 11.98 4.13 -6.43
CA ALA A 248 11.00 3.05 -6.44
C ALA A 248 11.33 2.00 -7.51
N THR A 249 11.21 0.72 -7.16
CA THR A 249 11.39 -0.41 -8.08
C THR A 249 10.18 -1.33 -8.03
N LEU A 250 9.57 -1.57 -9.20
CA LEU A 250 8.42 -2.44 -9.38
C LEU A 250 8.80 -3.48 -10.44
N ILE A 251 9.00 -4.75 -10.05
CA ILE A 251 9.41 -5.83 -10.96
C ILE A 251 8.42 -7.00 -10.93
N HIS A 252 7.96 -7.44 -12.10
CA HIS A 252 7.11 -8.64 -12.24
C HIS A 252 5.85 -8.58 -11.36
N ASN A 253 5.18 -7.43 -11.28
CA ASN A 253 3.92 -7.30 -10.54
C ASN A 253 2.72 -7.37 -11.49
N THR A 254 1.55 -7.71 -10.95
CA THR A 254 0.28 -7.37 -11.58
C THR A 254 -0.32 -6.19 -10.84
N ILE A 255 -0.61 -5.12 -11.57
CA ILE A 255 -1.01 -3.84 -11.00
C ILE A 255 -2.26 -3.39 -11.73
N ILE A 256 -3.37 -3.33 -11.00
CA ILE A 256 -4.69 -3.05 -11.56
C ILE A 256 -5.43 -2.10 -10.63
N CYS A 257 -5.94 -1.00 -11.17
CA CYS A 257 -6.98 -0.22 -10.54
C CYS A 257 -8.33 -0.58 -11.17
N ASP A 258 -9.15 -1.32 -10.44
CA ASP A 258 -10.34 -2.02 -10.94
C ASP A 258 -11.68 -1.39 -10.52
N ASN A 259 -11.65 -0.31 -9.74
CA ASN A 259 -12.87 0.42 -9.39
C ASN A 259 -13.40 1.23 -10.59
N PRO A 260 -14.67 1.08 -10.98
CA PRO A 260 -15.24 1.84 -12.09
C PRO A 260 -15.38 3.33 -11.75
N GLY A 261 -15.41 4.16 -12.79
CA GLY A 261 -15.82 5.56 -12.68
C GLY A 261 -17.28 5.70 -12.27
N ASN A 262 -17.62 6.81 -11.61
CA ASN A 262 -19.00 7.18 -11.28
C ASN A 262 -19.37 8.59 -11.81
N GLU A 263 -20.65 8.95 -11.69
CA GLU A 263 -21.18 10.23 -12.19
C GLU A 263 -20.62 11.46 -11.46
N GLN A 264 -20.06 11.27 -10.26
CA GLN A 264 -19.43 12.32 -9.46
C GLN A 264 -17.96 12.53 -9.84
N GLY A 265 -17.44 11.77 -10.80
CA GLY A 265 -16.04 11.86 -11.25
C GLY A 265 -15.06 11.09 -10.38
N GLY A 266 -15.55 10.31 -9.40
CA GLY A 266 -14.74 9.38 -8.64
C GLY A 266 -14.48 8.09 -9.40
N GLY A 267 -13.46 7.35 -8.97
CA GLY A 267 -13.04 6.08 -9.54
C GLY A 267 -11.53 6.00 -9.70
N CYS A 268 -11.09 4.93 -10.33
CA CYS A 268 -9.68 4.72 -10.62
C CYS A 268 -9.14 5.75 -11.61
N SER A 269 -8.05 6.43 -11.23
CA SER A 269 -7.30 7.28 -12.14
C SER A 269 -6.43 6.45 -13.07
N GLY A 270 -5.67 5.50 -12.51
CA GLY A 270 -4.76 4.63 -13.23
C GLY A 270 -4.14 3.53 -12.37
N ASP A 271 -3.51 2.55 -13.02
CA ASP A 271 -2.75 1.50 -12.35
C ASP A 271 -1.47 2.08 -11.74
N ILE A 272 -0.78 2.92 -12.52
CA ILE A 272 0.44 3.64 -12.14
C ILE A 272 0.16 5.14 -12.13
N ASN A 273 0.20 5.73 -10.93
CA ASN A 273 -0.01 7.15 -10.70
C ASN A 273 1.31 7.80 -10.28
N LEU A 274 2.07 8.33 -11.24
CA LEU A 274 3.25 9.15 -10.96
C LEU A 274 2.86 10.63 -11.05
N TYR A 275 2.73 11.29 -9.89
CA TYR A 275 2.25 12.67 -9.78
C TYR A 275 3.19 13.50 -8.92
N PRO A 276 4.08 14.34 -9.47
CA PRO A 276 5.04 15.12 -8.68
C PRO A 276 4.35 16.30 -7.99
N ASP A 277 3.48 15.99 -7.02
CA ASP A 277 2.66 16.93 -6.25
C ASP A 277 3.45 17.51 -5.07
N PHE A 278 4.25 16.68 -4.39
CA PHE A 278 4.96 17.06 -3.15
C PHE A 278 6.48 16.99 -3.27
N GLY A 279 7.00 16.56 -4.43
CA GLY A 279 8.42 16.59 -4.73
C GLY A 279 8.74 16.12 -6.15
N PRO A 280 9.96 16.39 -6.65
CA PRO A 280 10.39 15.97 -7.98
C PRO A 280 10.65 14.47 -8.01
N ILE A 281 9.62 13.68 -8.33
CA ILE A 281 9.73 12.23 -8.35
C ILE A 281 10.81 11.78 -9.34
N SER A 282 11.62 10.82 -8.91
CA SER A 282 12.77 10.37 -9.69
C SER A 282 13.25 8.99 -9.28
N ASN A 283 14.03 8.36 -10.16
CA ASN A 283 14.60 7.03 -9.99
C ASN A 283 13.53 5.97 -9.74
N ILE A 284 12.60 5.85 -10.69
CA ILE A 284 11.50 4.89 -10.65
C ILE A 284 11.68 3.89 -11.80
N THR A 285 11.80 2.61 -11.48
CA THR A 285 11.89 1.53 -12.47
C THR A 285 10.67 0.64 -12.38
N LEU A 286 9.93 0.54 -13.49
CA LEU A 286 8.84 -0.41 -13.70
C LEU A 286 9.28 -1.39 -14.78
N ARG A 287 9.53 -2.64 -14.37
CA ARG A 287 10.04 -3.67 -15.27
C ARG A 287 9.22 -4.96 -15.21
N ASP A 288 8.94 -5.54 -16.37
CA ASP A 288 8.28 -6.84 -16.49
C ASP A 288 6.90 -6.90 -15.79
N ASN A 289 6.23 -5.77 -15.54
CA ASN A 289 4.92 -5.76 -14.87
C ASN A 289 3.78 -5.98 -15.87
N LEU A 290 2.62 -6.38 -15.37
CA LEU A 290 1.34 -6.39 -16.07
C LEU A 290 0.46 -5.26 -15.53
N PHE A 291 -0.03 -4.39 -16.42
CA PHE A 291 -1.01 -3.35 -16.13
C PHE A 291 -2.39 -3.77 -16.66
N GLY A 292 -3.40 -3.72 -15.80
CA GLY A 292 -4.73 -4.26 -16.07
C GLY A 292 -5.62 -3.30 -16.85
N ALA A 293 -6.41 -3.83 -17.79
CA ALA A 293 -7.36 -3.00 -18.51
C ALA A 293 -8.58 -2.74 -17.64
N ASN A 294 -8.89 -1.48 -17.42
CA ASN A 294 -10.17 -1.04 -16.87
C ASN A 294 -10.68 0.15 -17.68
N GLU A 295 -11.74 -0.07 -18.45
CA GLU A 295 -12.30 0.93 -19.37
C GLU A 295 -12.96 2.10 -18.64
N GLY A 296 -13.17 1.98 -17.33
CA GLY A 296 -13.68 3.03 -16.46
C GLY A 296 -12.61 3.97 -15.90
N ILE A 297 -11.32 3.72 -16.17
CA ILE A 297 -10.21 4.58 -15.69
C ILE A 297 -9.76 5.54 -16.77
N SER A 298 -9.04 6.60 -16.40
CA SER A 298 -8.55 7.57 -17.38
C SER A 298 -7.45 6.98 -18.26
N TYR A 299 -6.31 6.63 -17.66
CA TYR A 299 -5.18 5.99 -18.32
C TYR A 299 -4.61 4.91 -17.40
N CYS A 300 -4.07 3.82 -17.95
CA CYS A 300 -3.42 2.80 -17.11
C CYS A 300 -2.11 3.31 -16.50
N VAL A 301 -1.40 4.21 -17.20
CA VAL A 301 -0.12 4.75 -16.75
C VAL A 301 -0.08 6.27 -16.87
N TYR A 302 0.23 6.94 -15.76
CA TYR A 302 0.71 8.32 -15.73
C TYR A 302 2.22 8.33 -15.47
N GLY A 303 2.99 8.93 -16.39
CA GLY A 303 4.46 8.85 -16.41
C GLY A 303 5.22 9.93 -15.63
N GLY A 304 4.54 10.82 -14.90
CA GLY A 304 5.17 11.85 -14.05
C GLY A 304 5.30 13.25 -14.66
N SER A 305 5.39 13.38 -15.98
CA SER A 305 5.61 14.65 -16.71
C SER A 305 4.33 15.47 -16.96
N SER A 306 3.31 15.30 -16.10
CA SER A 306 2.06 16.08 -16.11
C SER A 306 2.30 17.54 -15.67
N LYS A 307 1.31 18.43 -15.82
CA LYS A 307 1.40 19.86 -15.41
C LYS A 307 1.29 20.05 -13.88
N LYS A 308 2.10 19.35 -13.09
CA LYS A 308 2.15 19.44 -11.62
C LYS A 308 3.33 20.30 -11.14
N GLU A 309 3.26 20.76 -9.89
CA GLU A 309 4.20 21.74 -9.30
C GLU A 309 5.67 21.34 -9.49
N TYR A 310 6.01 20.07 -9.24
CA TYR A 310 7.39 19.58 -9.30
C TYR A 310 7.73 18.83 -10.59
N ALA A 311 6.89 18.95 -11.63
CA ALA A 311 7.07 18.23 -12.89
C ALA A 311 8.36 18.56 -13.64
N SER A 312 8.90 19.77 -13.43
CA SER A 312 10.18 20.18 -14.02
C SER A 312 11.36 19.35 -13.53
N GLY A 313 11.28 18.76 -12.34
CA GLY A 313 12.34 17.95 -11.75
C GLY A 313 12.24 16.44 -12.03
N VAL A 314 11.18 15.98 -12.73
CA VAL A 314 11.00 14.56 -13.04
C VAL A 314 12.10 14.06 -13.96
N ASN A 315 12.73 12.95 -13.55
CA ASN A 315 13.83 12.32 -14.27
C ASN A 315 13.99 10.85 -13.87
N THR A 316 14.70 10.08 -14.70
CA THR A 316 15.01 8.66 -14.44
C THR A 316 13.77 7.82 -14.14
N ILE A 317 12.74 7.97 -14.98
CA ILE A 317 11.54 7.14 -14.99
C ILE A 317 11.67 6.10 -16.10
N VAL A 318 11.74 4.83 -15.73
CA VAL A 318 12.13 3.73 -16.61
C VAL A 318 11.01 2.70 -16.68
N PHE A 319 10.38 2.57 -17.84
CA PHE A 319 9.41 1.53 -18.17
C PHE A 319 10.02 0.55 -19.16
N VAL A 320 10.27 -0.69 -18.74
CA VAL A 320 10.94 -1.71 -19.58
C VAL A 320 10.19 -3.02 -19.55
N ASN A 321 9.95 -3.64 -20.71
CA ASN A 321 9.38 -4.99 -20.85
C ASN A 321 7.99 -5.19 -20.21
N ASN A 322 7.26 -4.12 -19.87
CA ASN A 322 5.94 -4.25 -19.27
C ASN A 322 4.90 -4.71 -20.31
N VAL A 323 3.86 -5.38 -19.84
CA VAL A 323 2.68 -5.76 -20.60
C VAL A 323 1.51 -4.91 -20.15
N VAL A 324 0.75 -4.36 -21.10
CA VAL A 324 -0.47 -3.63 -20.83
C VAL A 324 -1.63 -4.36 -21.47
N GLN A 325 -2.64 -4.69 -20.69
CA GLN A 325 -3.82 -5.35 -21.23
C GLN A 325 -4.55 -4.44 -22.21
N ARG A 326 -4.89 -4.96 -23.38
CA ARG A 326 -5.65 -4.24 -24.37
C ARG A 326 -7.14 -4.52 -24.10
N GLY A 327 -7.79 -3.62 -23.37
CA GLY A 327 -9.24 -3.67 -23.11
C GLY A 327 -10.08 -3.82 -24.38
N LYS A 328 -11.39 -4.08 -24.26
CA LYS A 328 -12.29 -4.21 -25.43
C LYS A 328 -12.31 -2.92 -26.25
N ASN A 329 -12.13 -1.78 -25.58
CA ASN A 329 -11.94 -0.45 -26.17
C ASN A 329 -10.60 -0.24 -26.93
N LYS A 330 -9.72 -1.24 -26.93
CA LYS A 330 -8.38 -1.24 -27.55
C LYS A 330 -7.34 -0.28 -26.93
N LYS A 331 -7.63 0.31 -25.78
CA LYS A 331 -6.85 1.40 -25.17
C LYS A 331 -6.33 1.15 -23.75
N CYS A 332 -6.70 0.05 -23.10
CA CYS A 332 -6.51 -0.18 -21.65
C CYS A 332 -7.44 0.69 -20.80
N GLY A 333 -7.12 1.99 -20.63
CA GLY A 333 -8.01 2.98 -20.03
C GLY A 333 -8.95 3.61 -21.04
N TYR A 334 -9.86 4.47 -20.58
CA TYR A 334 -10.82 5.20 -21.42
C TYR A 334 -10.12 6.08 -22.47
N TRP A 335 -9.10 6.84 -22.05
CA TRP A 335 -8.38 7.75 -22.94
C TRP A 335 -7.20 7.09 -23.64
N GLY A 336 -6.53 6.14 -22.97
CA GLY A 336 -5.35 5.47 -23.52
C GLY A 336 -4.64 4.62 -22.47
N ALA A 337 -3.54 4.01 -22.89
CA ALA A 337 -2.71 3.21 -21.99
C ALA A 337 -1.77 4.09 -21.17
N VAL A 338 -1.23 5.15 -21.78
CA VAL A 338 -0.12 5.92 -21.24
C VAL A 338 -0.39 7.41 -21.47
N THR A 339 -0.07 8.22 -20.47
CA THR A 339 -0.02 9.68 -20.59
C THR A 339 1.11 10.23 -19.72
N SER A 340 1.46 11.49 -19.96
CA SER A 340 2.37 12.25 -19.08
C SER A 340 3.74 11.59 -18.90
N PHE A 341 4.25 10.89 -19.92
CA PHE A 341 5.62 10.41 -19.96
C PHE A 341 6.38 11.22 -21.00
N ASP A 342 7.40 11.96 -20.58
CA ASP A 342 8.25 12.72 -21.49
C ASP A 342 9.57 11.95 -21.71
N PRO A 343 9.78 11.35 -22.90
CA PRO A 343 10.99 10.59 -23.20
C PRO A 343 12.24 11.48 -23.34
N SER A 344 12.10 12.80 -23.44
CA SER A 344 13.23 13.73 -23.53
C SER A 344 13.84 14.07 -22.17
N ARG A 345 13.17 13.72 -21.06
CA ARG A 345 13.68 13.97 -19.72
C ARG A 345 14.93 13.14 -19.43
N PRO A 346 15.90 13.68 -18.68
CA PRO A 346 17.12 12.95 -18.34
C PRO A 346 16.82 11.59 -17.71
N GLY A 347 17.42 10.53 -18.27
CA GLY A 347 17.30 9.17 -17.74
C GLY A 347 15.94 8.50 -17.96
N ASN A 348 14.93 9.19 -18.49
CA ASN A 348 13.65 8.57 -18.82
C ASN A 348 13.86 7.55 -19.94
N ARG A 349 13.23 6.38 -19.80
CA ARG A 349 13.33 5.31 -20.79
C ARG A 349 12.02 4.55 -20.94
N TRP A 350 11.60 4.36 -22.19
CA TRP A 350 10.48 3.51 -22.56
C TRP A 350 10.96 2.47 -23.57
N GLU A 351 11.00 1.21 -23.17
CA GLU A 351 11.67 0.17 -23.96
C GLU A 351 10.91 -1.15 -23.89
N ASN A 352 10.65 -1.78 -25.04
CA ASN A 352 10.06 -3.13 -25.13
C ASN A 352 8.75 -3.33 -24.35
N ASN A 353 8.02 -2.25 -24.05
CA ASN A 353 6.67 -2.36 -23.52
C ASN A 353 5.73 -2.80 -24.65
N ARG A 354 4.80 -3.69 -24.32
CA ARG A 354 3.91 -4.33 -25.30
C ARG A 354 2.49 -4.40 -24.77
N TRP A 355 1.56 -4.52 -25.70
CA TRP A 355 0.21 -4.97 -25.40
C TRP A 355 0.21 -6.46 -25.08
N ASP A 356 -0.86 -6.93 -24.46
CA ASP A 356 -1.05 -8.35 -24.13
C ASP A 356 -1.17 -9.28 -25.35
N ASP A 357 -1.52 -8.74 -26.52
CA ASP A 357 -1.43 -9.43 -27.82
C ASP A 357 0.00 -9.52 -28.37
N GLY A 358 1.00 -8.99 -27.64
CA GLY A 358 2.42 -8.97 -28.02
C GLY A 358 2.82 -7.80 -28.92
N THR A 359 1.88 -6.98 -29.39
CA THR A 359 2.21 -5.83 -30.25
C THR A 359 2.93 -4.74 -29.46
N PRO A 360 3.87 -3.99 -30.07
CA PRO A 360 4.56 -2.91 -29.39
C PRO A 360 3.61 -1.82 -28.85
N LEU A 361 3.88 -1.34 -27.64
CA LEU A 361 3.22 -0.18 -27.04
C LEU A 361 4.18 1.01 -27.01
N ARG A 362 3.74 2.14 -27.58
CA ARG A 362 4.50 3.41 -27.55
C ARG A 362 4.23 4.18 -26.26
N SER A 363 5.18 5.04 -25.87
CA SER A 363 5.09 5.90 -24.68
C SER A 363 4.06 7.02 -24.79
N GLU A 364 3.60 7.31 -26.01
CA GLU A 364 2.59 8.30 -26.33
C GLU A 364 1.67 7.72 -27.41
N ASN A 365 0.36 7.90 -27.25
CA ASN A 365 -0.66 7.67 -28.28
C ASN A 365 -1.41 8.96 -28.53
#